data_AF-A0A8J2UDZ1-F1
#
_entry.id   AF-A0A8J2UDZ1-F1
#
_cell.length_a   1.000
_cell.length_b   1.000
_cell.length_c   1.000
_cell.angle_alpha   90.00
_cell.angle_beta   90.00
_cell.angle_gamma   90.00
#
_symmetry.space_group_name_H-M   'P 1'
#
loop_
_entity.id
_entity.type
_entity.pdbx_description
1 polymer ?
#
loop_
_entity_poly.entity_id
_entity_poly.type
_entity_poly.pdbx_seq_one_letter_code
_entity_poly.pdbx_strand_id
1 'polypeptide(L)'
;MNKSMVILLLGVMGLAFTTVMRIFREDEPVPVPPSPQRSGDAAKGYIYLTTGDYIKSGIPYDYFFLGFPKNTNNYLHRDSLNAVVPHEYTAVKAANGVEVVAPNCLECHAQVFDNKLVIGLGNTFIDFTDRKKLNPRAAGMAERLLMQTDAKKYDAAEPFFRAMKMISGQLYTEVRGVNAADRLADLLVAHRDPQTLRWSNAPVIDVSGKVVPTDTPPWWWLKKKHAMFYNGFGRGDFGRFLMASNLLTVSDSSEAREVDGHFNDVLAYINSIQPPKYPYPIDAPLAKKGGVVFVQHCAKCHGNYGDGGEYPNLLIPESIVATDSLLYKSNYQSPQFIEWFNKSWFAQGDHPARLEPFDGYIAPPLDGIWITAPYLHNGSVPTLEAVLDSKLRPTWWSRDFEHPQYDYAHVGWKYTREDSARGTAVYNTTLPGYGNYGHTFGDRLSAQQRKAVIEYLKTL
;
A
#
# COMPACT_ATOMS: atom_id res chain seq x y z
N MET A 1 -30.51 13.53 51.12
CA MET A 1 -29.31 13.62 50.26
C MET A 1 -29.15 15.07 49.83
N ASN A 2 -28.02 15.73 50.12
CA ASN A 2 -27.77 17.12 49.70
C ASN A 2 -27.71 17.18 48.14
N LYS A 3 -28.26 18.24 47.52
CA LYS A 3 -28.23 18.47 46.06
C LYS A 3 -26.83 18.28 45.46
N SER A 4 -25.77 18.70 46.16
CA SER A 4 -24.39 18.51 45.70
C SER A 4 -23.96 17.04 45.63
N MET A 5 -24.49 16.20 46.49
CA MET A 5 -24.20 14.75 46.55
C MET A 5 -24.93 13.99 45.44
N VAL A 6 -26.13 14.44 45.05
CA VAL A 6 -26.88 13.91 43.90
C VAL A 6 -26.16 14.24 42.59
N ILE A 7 -25.68 15.47 42.43
CA ILE A 7 -24.95 15.91 41.24
C ILE A 7 -23.62 15.16 41.11
N LEU A 8 -22.90 14.93 42.21
CA LEU A 8 -21.67 14.14 42.20
C LEU A 8 -21.95 12.67 41.83
N LEU A 9 -23.01 12.06 42.36
CA LEU A 9 -23.39 10.68 42.00
C LEU A 9 -23.81 10.56 40.53
N LEU A 10 -24.57 11.53 40.00
CA LEU A 10 -24.95 11.57 38.59
C LEU A 10 -23.74 11.79 37.67
N GLY A 11 -22.77 12.61 38.10
CA GLY A 11 -21.50 12.80 37.38
C GLY A 11 -20.64 11.54 37.35
N VAL A 12 -20.52 10.84 38.49
CA VAL A 12 -19.79 9.56 38.59
C VAL A 12 -20.49 8.44 37.81
N MET A 13 -21.82 8.34 37.89
CA MET A 13 -22.59 7.39 37.07
C MET A 13 -22.51 7.72 35.58
N GLY A 14 -22.53 9.01 35.20
CA GLY A 14 -22.36 9.44 33.81
C GLY A 14 -20.98 9.08 33.26
N LEU A 15 -19.91 9.33 34.02
CA LEU A 15 -18.54 8.95 33.68
C LEU A 15 -18.36 7.43 33.61
N ALA A 16 -18.89 6.69 34.58
CA ALA A 16 -18.87 5.22 34.58
C ALA A 16 -19.64 4.65 33.40
N PHE A 17 -20.80 5.22 33.05
CA PHE A 17 -21.61 4.80 31.91
C PHE A 17 -20.92 5.09 30.57
N THR A 18 -20.23 6.24 30.42
CA THR A 18 -19.42 6.52 29.22
C THR A 18 -18.22 5.61 29.08
N THR A 19 -17.54 5.27 30.19
CA THR A 19 -16.40 4.34 30.17
C THR A 19 -16.87 2.92 29.85
N VAL A 20 -17.98 2.47 30.42
CA VAL A 20 -18.58 1.16 30.15
C VAL A 20 -19.10 1.06 28.71
N MET A 21 -19.78 2.10 28.19
CA MET A 21 -20.19 2.17 26.77
C MET A 21 -18.99 2.17 25.81
N ARG A 22 -17.85 2.76 26.20
CA ARG A 22 -16.62 2.75 25.40
C ARG A 22 -15.99 1.36 25.35
N ILE A 23 -15.98 0.64 26.49
CA ILE A 23 -15.52 -0.75 26.57
C ILE A 23 -16.42 -1.68 25.73
N PHE A 24 -17.74 -1.48 25.71
CA PHE A 24 -18.64 -2.30 24.90
C PHE A 24 -18.64 -1.96 23.39
N ARG A 25 -18.12 -0.79 22.98
CA ARG A 25 -18.02 -0.38 21.56
C ARG A 25 -16.73 -0.84 20.87
N GLU A 26 -15.71 -1.26 21.63
CA GLU A 26 -14.43 -1.70 21.05
C GLU A 26 -14.55 -2.98 20.20
N ASP A 27 -15.65 -3.74 20.35
CA ASP A 27 -15.87 -5.01 19.66
C ASP A 27 -16.83 -4.95 18.45
N GLU A 28 -17.31 -3.77 18.04
CA GLU A 28 -18.20 -3.64 16.88
C GLU A 28 -17.51 -3.04 15.65
N PRO A 29 -17.84 -3.50 14.42
CA PRO A 29 -17.39 -2.84 13.20
C PRO A 29 -17.77 -1.35 13.16
N VAL A 30 -16.79 -0.49 12.85
CA VAL A 30 -16.97 0.96 12.85
C VAL A 30 -17.08 1.47 11.41
N PRO A 31 -18.18 2.14 11.02
CA PRO A 31 -18.31 2.70 9.69
C PRO A 31 -17.36 3.90 9.50
N VAL A 32 -16.76 3.98 8.32
CA VAL A 32 -15.98 5.13 7.88
C VAL A 32 -16.88 6.04 7.05
N PRO A 33 -17.14 7.28 7.49
CA PRO A 33 -17.91 8.22 6.69
C PRO A 33 -17.15 8.61 5.41
N PRO A 34 -17.84 8.84 4.28
CA PRO A 34 -17.20 9.36 3.08
C PRO A 34 -16.61 10.74 3.35
N SER A 35 -15.56 11.09 2.62
CA SER A 35 -15.00 12.45 2.61
C SER A 35 -15.03 13.00 1.19
N PRO A 36 -15.31 14.31 1.00
CA PRO A 36 -15.31 14.92 -0.31
C PRO A 36 -13.97 14.70 -1.02
N GLN A 37 -14.01 14.22 -2.26
CA GLN A 37 -12.84 14.05 -3.12
C GLN A 37 -12.87 15.09 -4.23
N ARG A 38 -11.69 15.54 -4.65
CA ARG A 38 -11.55 16.41 -5.82
C ARG A 38 -11.85 15.64 -7.11
N SER A 39 -12.48 16.32 -8.06
CA SER A 39 -12.66 15.81 -9.42
C SER A 39 -11.40 16.06 -10.27
N GLY A 40 -11.19 15.24 -11.29
CA GLY A 40 -10.06 15.37 -12.21
C GLY A 40 -10.32 14.67 -13.55
N ASP A 41 -9.32 14.74 -14.43
CA ASP A 41 -9.31 14.16 -15.77
C ASP A 41 -8.43 12.90 -15.80
N ALA A 42 -9.04 11.73 -16.00
CA ALA A 42 -8.35 10.46 -16.00
C ALA A 42 -7.27 10.33 -17.09
N ALA A 43 -7.44 10.98 -18.25
CA ALA A 43 -6.43 10.92 -19.32
C ALA A 43 -5.19 11.72 -18.93
N LYS A 44 -5.37 12.91 -18.35
CA LYS A 44 -4.26 13.70 -17.78
C LYS A 44 -3.58 12.97 -16.63
N GLY A 45 -4.37 12.31 -15.78
CA GLY A 45 -3.88 11.52 -14.66
C GLY A 45 -2.96 10.38 -15.11
N TYR A 46 -3.35 9.66 -16.16
CA TYR A 46 -2.51 8.61 -16.75
C TYR A 46 -1.18 9.17 -17.26
N ILE A 47 -1.22 10.29 -17.98
CA ILE A 47 -0.01 10.94 -18.51
C ILE A 47 0.90 11.36 -17.35
N TYR A 48 0.37 12.05 -16.35
CA TYR A 48 1.15 12.53 -15.21
C TYR A 48 1.74 11.38 -14.37
N LEU A 49 0.97 10.31 -14.15
CA LEU A 49 1.45 9.11 -13.45
C LEU A 49 2.62 8.43 -14.18
N THR A 50 2.60 8.38 -15.51
CA THR A 50 3.55 7.59 -16.31
C THR A 50 4.74 8.38 -16.84
N THR A 51 4.62 9.71 -16.91
CA THR A 51 5.61 10.61 -17.52
C THR A 51 5.84 11.92 -16.74
N GLY A 52 5.04 12.20 -15.71
CA GLY A 52 5.08 13.45 -14.94
C GLY A 52 6.22 13.53 -13.94
N ASP A 53 6.45 14.75 -13.48
CA ASP A 53 7.59 15.17 -12.65
C ASP A 53 7.23 15.33 -11.17
N TYR A 54 6.44 14.42 -10.62
CA TYR A 54 6.12 14.45 -9.18
C TYR A 54 7.30 14.01 -8.29
N ILE A 55 8.37 13.48 -8.88
CA ILE A 55 9.69 13.35 -8.24
C ILE A 55 10.71 14.03 -9.17
N LYS A 56 11.16 15.24 -8.82
CA LYS A 56 11.95 16.13 -9.69
C LYS A 56 13.47 15.94 -9.60
N SER A 57 13.94 14.99 -8.79
CA SER A 57 15.36 14.63 -8.67
C SER A 57 15.53 13.11 -8.74
N GLY A 58 16.62 12.68 -9.37
CA GLY A 58 16.90 11.26 -9.60
C GLY A 58 18.33 11.03 -10.06
N ILE A 59 18.59 9.83 -10.59
CA ILE A 59 19.88 9.48 -11.18
C ILE A 59 19.96 10.13 -12.57
N PRO A 60 21.04 10.84 -12.93
CA PRO A 60 21.20 11.40 -14.28
C PRO A 60 20.98 10.34 -15.36
N TYR A 61 20.27 10.69 -16.43
CA TYR A 61 19.72 9.74 -17.40
C TYR A 61 20.76 8.77 -17.99
N ASP A 62 21.93 9.27 -18.38
CA ASP A 62 23.02 8.46 -18.91
C ASP A 62 23.67 7.55 -17.85
N TYR A 63 23.73 7.99 -16.60
CA TYR A 63 24.26 7.21 -15.48
C TYR A 63 23.30 6.09 -15.05
N PHE A 64 21.99 6.32 -15.15
CA PHE A 64 20.98 5.30 -14.84
C PHE A 64 21.22 4.03 -15.67
N PHE A 65 21.50 4.17 -16.97
CA PHE A 65 21.72 3.03 -17.87
C PHE A 65 23.09 2.35 -17.72
N LEU A 66 23.97 2.84 -16.85
CA LEU A 66 25.17 2.10 -16.44
C LEU A 66 24.85 0.99 -15.43
N GLY A 67 23.79 1.18 -14.62
CA GLY A 67 23.35 0.23 -13.60
C GLY A 67 22.10 -0.57 -13.95
N PHE A 68 21.25 -0.02 -14.83
CA PHE A 68 19.97 -0.64 -15.22
C PHE A 68 19.91 -0.82 -16.74
N PRO A 69 19.59 -2.02 -17.24
CA PRO A 69 19.47 -2.23 -18.68
C PRO A 69 18.28 -1.44 -19.25
N LYS A 70 18.43 -0.98 -20.50
CA LYS A 70 17.32 -0.41 -21.27
C LYS A 70 16.19 -1.43 -21.39
N ASN A 71 14.96 -0.99 -21.15
CA ASN A 71 13.78 -1.83 -21.26
C ASN A 71 13.10 -1.63 -22.62
N THR A 72 13.15 -2.64 -23.48
CA THR A 72 12.56 -2.60 -24.82
C THR A 72 11.12 -3.09 -24.87
N ASN A 73 10.57 -3.62 -23.77
CA ASN A 73 9.18 -4.10 -23.74
C ASN A 73 8.18 -2.94 -23.80
N ASN A 74 8.56 -1.78 -23.24
CA ASN A 74 7.77 -0.54 -23.23
C ASN A 74 6.26 -0.78 -22.99
N TYR A 75 5.93 -1.48 -21.91
CA TYR A 75 4.55 -1.87 -21.59
C TYR A 75 3.57 -0.69 -21.45
N LEU A 76 4.10 0.51 -21.17
CA LEU A 76 3.33 1.74 -21.03
C LEU A 76 3.20 2.51 -22.36
N HIS A 77 3.81 2.04 -23.45
CA HIS A 77 3.85 2.71 -24.75
C HIS A 77 4.32 4.18 -24.64
N ARG A 78 5.38 4.42 -23.85
CA ARG A 78 5.96 5.75 -23.66
C ARG A 78 6.88 6.12 -24.81
N ASP A 79 7.01 7.42 -25.06
CA ASP A 79 7.86 7.99 -26.10
C ASP A 79 9.04 8.79 -25.50
N SER A 80 9.90 9.31 -26.37
CA SER A 80 11.01 10.21 -26.01
C SER A 80 11.91 9.63 -24.91
N LEU A 81 12.24 10.41 -23.87
CA LEU A 81 13.10 9.98 -22.76
C LEU A 81 12.58 8.74 -22.04
N ASN A 82 11.27 8.50 -22.05
CA ASN A 82 10.67 7.40 -21.30
C ASN A 82 10.50 6.10 -22.12
N ALA A 83 10.86 6.11 -23.42
CA ALA A 83 10.64 4.98 -24.33
C ALA A 83 11.43 3.71 -23.97
N VAL A 84 12.58 3.87 -23.31
CA VAL A 84 13.46 2.76 -22.92
C VAL A 84 13.68 2.66 -21.40
N VAL A 85 12.94 3.47 -20.64
CA VAL A 85 12.96 3.46 -19.17
C VAL A 85 11.96 2.40 -18.70
N PRO A 86 12.31 1.53 -17.73
CA PRO A 86 11.35 0.58 -17.15
C PRO A 86 10.13 1.29 -16.53
N HIS A 87 9.00 0.60 -16.41
CA HIS A 87 7.72 1.20 -15.99
C HIS A 87 7.75 1.69 -14.54
N GLU A 88 8.64 1.13 -13.73
CA GLU A 88 8.92 1.46 -12.33
C GLU A 88 9.60 2.82 -12.15
N TYR A 89 10.10 3.41 -13.24
CA TYR A 89 10.82 4.68 -13.23
C TYR A 89 10.27 5.66 -14.27
N THR A 90 10.51 6.94 -14.03
CA THR A 90 10.17 8.03 -14.95
C THR A 90 11.39 8.91 -15.18
N ALA A 91 11.71 9.17 -16.45
CA ALA A 91 12.67 10.17 -16.86
C ALA A 91 11.99 11.54 -16.98
N VAL A 92 12.54 12.55 -16.30
CA VAL A 92 12.03 13.93 -16.26
C VAL A 92 13.19 14.93 -16.32
N LYS A 93 12.87 16.21 -16.48
CA LYS A 93 13.87 17.29 -16.39
C LYS A 93 13.85 17.88 -14.97
N ALA A 94 15.01 17.88 -14.32
CA ALA A 94 15.20 18.60 -13.07
C ALA A 94 15.09 20.12 -13.29
N ALA A 95 15.00 20.90 -12.20
CA ALA A 95 14.85 22.36 -12.26
C ALA A 95 15.96 23.08 -13.04
N ASN A 96 17.17 22.50 -13.08
CA ASN A 96 18.31 23.02 -13.84
C ASN A 96 18.38 22.50 -15.29
N GLY A 97 17.36 21.77 -15.75
CA GLY A 97 17.23 21.23 -17.11
C GLY A 97 17.91 19.89 -17.36
N VAL A 98 18.64 19.34 -16.38
CA VAL A 98 19.27 18.01 -16.51
C VAL A 98 18.21 16.92 -16.53
N GLU A 99 18.36 15.97 -17.44
CA GLU A 99 17.50 14.78 -17.52
C GLU A 99 17.90 13.78 -16.44
N VAL A 100 16.93 13.41 -15.60
CA VAL A 100 17.09 12.49 -14.47
C VAL A 100 16.03 11.40 -14.52
N VAL A 101 16.35 10.24 -13.96
CA VAL A 101 15.44 9.10 -13.82
C VAL A 101 15.16 8.88 -12.34
N ALA A 102 13.89 8.92 -11.98
CA ALA A 102 13.41 8.77 -10.61
C ALA A 102 12.45 7.57 -10.50
N PRO A 103 12.38 6.89 -9.33
CA PRO A 103 11.35 5.86 -9.09
C PRO A 103 9.96 6.49 -9.15
N ASN A 104 8.96 5.68 -9.46
CA ASN A 104 7.58 6.14 -9.58
C ASN A 104 6.60 5.18 -8.85
N CYS A 105 5.31 5.47 -8.91
CA CYS A 105 4.31 4.71 -8.15
C CYS A 105 4.15 3.26 -8.64
N LEU A 106 4.49 3.00 -9.91
CA LEU A 106 4.32 1.70 -10.57
C LEU A 106 5.38 0.68 -10.14
N GLU A 107 6.43 1.09 -9.43
CA GLU A 107 7.34 0.15 -8.76
C GLU A 107 6.57 -0.77 -7.78
N CYS A 108 5.59 -0.21 -7.07
CA CYS A 108 4.79 -0.93 -6.08
C CYS A 108 3.37 -1.25 -6.60
N HIS A 109 2.78 -0.37 -7.41
CA HIS A 109 1.37 -0.44 -7.82
C HIS A 109 1.15 -0.95 -9.25
N ALA A 110 2.15 -1.62 -9.85
CA ALA A 110 1.94 -2.38 -11.06
C ALA A 110 2.74 -3.68 -11.04
N GLN A 111 2.21 -4.71 -11.68
CA GLN A 111 2.92 -5.97 -11.83
C GLN A 111 2.75 -6.48 -13.27
N VAL A 112 3.83 -7.02 -13.84
CA VAL A 112 3.74 -7.82 -15.06
C VAL A 112 3.15 -9.18 -14.69
N PHE A 113 2.01 -9.53 -15.28
CA PHE A 113 1.32 -10.79 -15.09
C PHE A 113 0.92 -11.33 -16.47
N ASP A 114 1.28 -12.59 -16.77
CA ASP A 114 1.10 -13.21 -18.09
C ASP A 114 1.58 -12.31 -19.25
N ASN A 115 2.80 -11.79 -19.13
CA ASN A 115 3.48 -10.89 -20.08
C ASN A 115 2.74 -9.57 -20.37
N LYS A 116 1.83 -9.14 -19.49
CA LYS A 116 1.15 -7.85 -19.58
C LYS A 116 1.34 -7.07 -18.29
N LEU A 117 1.63 -5.77 -18.41
CA LEU A 117 1.63 -4.89 -17.25
C LEU A 117 0.20 -4.62 -16.82
N VAL A 118 -0.12 -4.96 -15.58
CA VAL A 118 -1.41 -4.65 -14.95
C VAL A 118 -1.21 -3.46 -14.02
N ILE A 119 -1.55 -2.26 -14.48
CA ILE A 119 -1.52 -1.05 -13.64
C ILE A 119 -2.61 -1.16 -12.58
N GLY A 120 -2.24 -0.88 -11.33
CA GLY A 120 -3.10 -1.00 -10.17
C GLY A 120 -3.05 -2.35 -9.48
N LEU A 121 -2.34 -3.35 -10.02
CA LEU A 121 -2.04 -4.60 -9.32
C LEU A 121 -0.80 -4.40 -8.45
N GLY A 122 -0.87 -4.78 -7.17
CA GLY A 122 0.28 -4.75 -6.27
C GLY A 122 1.45 -5.61 -6.77
N ASN A 123 2.66 -5.07 -6.70
CA ASN A 123 3.87 -5.77 -7.12
C ASN A 123 4.36 -6.74 -6.05
N THR A 124 4.00 -8.00 -6.19
CA THR A 124 4.44 -9.05 -5.27
C THR A 124 5.85 -9.59 -5.62
N PHE A 125 6.49 -9.11 -6.70
CA PHE A 125 7.85 -9.51 -7.07
C PHE A 125 8.94 -8.56 -6.55
N ILE A 126 8.53 -7.42 -5.97
CA ILE A 126 9.42 -6.44 -5.38
C ILE A 126 10.32 -7.08 -4.32
N ASP A 127 11.57 -6.64 -4.26
CA ASP A 127 12.60 -7.23 -3.41
C ASP A 127 13.25 -6.19 -2.50
N PHE A 128 12.64 -5.99 -1.34
CA PHE A 128 13.21 -5.22 -0.24
C PHE A 128 14.19 -6.03 0.62
N THR A 129 14.48 -7.29 0.29
CA THR A 129 15.47 -8.09 1.05
C THR A 129 16.90 -7.89 0.54
N ASP A 130 17.04 -7.40 -0.70
CA ASP A 130 18.32 -7.21 -1.35
C ASP A 130 19.08 -6.00 -0.77
N ARG A 131 19.95 -6.30 0.21
CA ARG A 131 20.86 -5.34 0.83
C ARG A 131 21.94 -4.80 -0.11
N LYS A 132 22.07 -5.34 -1.33
CA LYS A 132 23.04 -4.89 -2.34
C LYS A 132 22.46 -3.84 -3.29
N LYS A 133 21.17 -3.92 -3.65
CA LYS A 133 20.50 -2.94 -4.53
C LYS A 133 20.42 -1.54 -3.90
N LEU A 134 20.22 -1.47 -2.59
CA LEU A 134 20.26 -0.23 -1.81
C LEU A 134 21.59 -0.06 -1.06
N ASN A 135 22.73 -0.47 -1.63
CA ASN A 135 24.02 -0.42 -0.94
C ASN A 135 24.50 1.03 -0.75
N PRO A 136 24.62 1.53 0.49
CA PRO A 136 25.02 2.91 0.75
C PRO A 136 26.43 3.23 0.25
N ARG A 137 27.33 2.23 0.18
CA ARG A 137 28.70 2.43 -0.33
C ARG A 137 28.71 2.68 -1.84
N ALA A 138 27.92 1.92 -2.60
CA ALA A 138 27.82 2.09 -4.04
C ALA A 138 27.18 3.45 -4.39
N ALA A 139 26.08 3.80 -3.72
CA ALA A 139 25.44 5.11 -3.86
C ALA A 139 26.41 6.26 -3.49
N GLY A 140 27.15 6.14 -2.39
CA GLY A 140 28.13 7.15 -1.99
C GLY A 140 29.34 7.27 -2.92
N MET A 141 29.75 6.18 -3.60
CA MET A 141 30.76 6.26 -4.65
C MET A 141 30.23 6.94 -5.91
N ALA A 142 29.02 6.59 -6.34
CA ALA A 142 28.37 7.22 -7.49
C ALA A 142 28.16 8.72 -7.28
N GLU A 143 27.72 9.13 -6.09
CA GLU A 143 27.59 10.53 -5.71
C GLU A 143 28.93 11.26 -5.76
N ARG A 144 29.98 10.72 -5.11
CA ARG A 144 31.32 11.35 -5.11
C ARG A 144 31.89 11.50 -6.52
N LEU A 145 31.70 10.48 -7.35
CA LEU A 145 32.11 10.55 -8.76
C LEU A 145 31.38 11.69 -9.46
N LEU A 146 30.06 11.79 -9.31
CA LEU A 146 29.25 12.82 -9.94
C LEU A 146 29.63 14.23 -9.46
N MET A 147 29.87 14.41 -8.15
CA MET A 147 30.36 15.66 -7.57
C MET A 147 31.67 16.13 -8.19
N GLN A 148 32.54 15.19 -8.61
CA GLN A 148 33.85 15.50 -9.19
C GLN A 148 33.81 15.69 -10.70
N THR A 149 32.90 15.00 -11.40
CA THR A 149 32.88 14.97 -12.87
C THR A 149 31.89 15.92 -13.51
N ASP A 150 30.74 16.19 -12.87
CA ASP A 150 29.69 17.02 -13.44
C ASP A 150 28.83 17.69 -12.35
N ALA A 151 29.20 18.92 -11.98
CA ALA A 151 28.52 19.70 -10.95
C ALA A 151 27.03 19.92 -11.27
N LYS A 152 26.65 20.10 -12.54
CA LYS A 152 25.25 20.32 -12.91
C LYS A 152 24.41 19.06 -12.71
N LYS A 153 24.95 17.88 -13.08
CA LYS A 153 24.28 16.61 -12.81
C LYS A 153 24.21 16.30 -11.32
N TYR A 154 25.24 16.65 -10.56
CA TYR A 154 25.20 16.53 -9.11
C TYR A 154 24.09 17.40 -8.50
N ASP A 155 24.00 18.68 -8.87
CA ASP A 155 22.96 19.59 -8.37
C ASP A 155 21.54 19.06 -8.64
N ALA A 156 21.33 18.41 -9.81
CA ALA A 156 20.06 17.79 -10.17
C ALA A 156 19.73 16.52 -9.34
N ALA A 157 20.76 15.82 -8.86
CA ALA A 157 20.64 14.53 -8.19
C ALA A 157 20.81 14.61 -6.66
N GLU A 158 21.30 15.74 -6.13
CA GLU A 158 21.58 15.91 -4.69
C GLU A 158 20.36 15.62 -3.80
N PRO A 159 19.14 16.13 -4.08
CA PRO A 159 17.98 15.82 -3.26
C PRO A 159 17.68 14.32 -3.20
N PHE A 160 17.81 13.63 -4.33
CA PHE A 160 17.67 12.18 -4.41
C PHE A 160 18.77 11.46 -3.61
N PHE A 161 20.05 11.79 -3.77
CA PHE A 161 21.13 11.18 -2.99
C PHE A 161 20.98 11.41 -1.48
N ARG A 162 20.53 12.60 -1.07
CA ARG A 162 20.23 12.92 0.33
C ARG A 162 19.16 12.01 0.89
N ALA A 163 18.05 11.83 0.18
CA ALA A 163 16.97 10.94 0.60
C ALA A 163 17.42 9.47 0.60
N MET A 164 18.16 9.03 -0.43
CA MET A 164 18.69 7.67 -0.52
C MET A 164 19.61 7.31 0.64
N LYS A 165 20.50 8.22 1.07
CA LYS A 165 21.36 7.99 2.25
C LYS A 165 20.57 7.80 3.53
N MET A 166 19.46 8.52 3.66
CA MET A 166 18.61 8.44 4.84
C MET A 166 17.82 7.12 4.86
N ILE A 167 17.22 6.70 3.74
CA ILE A 167 16.41 5.47 3.71
C ILE A 167 17.24 4.18 3.58
N SER A 168 18.43 4.27 2.96
CA SER A 168 19.29 3.11 2.72
C SER A 168 19.68 2.46 4.04
N GLY A 169 19.56 1.13 4.10
CA GLY A 169 19.81 0.39 5.33
C GLY A 169 18.58 0.16 6.22
N GLN A 170 17.46 0.86 5.96
CA GLN A 170 16.32 0.93 6.87
C GLN A 170 14.99 0.42 6.29
N LEU A 171 14.98 -0.01 5.02
CA LEU A 171 13.80 -0.51 4.30
C LEU A 171 13.78 -2.04 4.14
N TYR A 172 14.64 -2.77 4.84
CA TYR A 172 14.78 -4.20 4.60
C TYR A 172 13.63 -5.01 5.19
N THR A 173 12.98 -5.79 4.33
CA THR A 173 12.04 -6.83 4.75
C THR A 173 12.80 -8.14 5.01
N GLU A 174 12.19 -9.05 5.76
CA GLU A 174 12.78 -10.36 6.05
C GLU A 174 12.54 -11.35 4.91
N VAL A 175 11.50 -11.12 4.09
CA VAL A 175 11.12 -11.96 2.94
C VAL A 175 10.80 -11.10 1.72
N ARG A 176 10.97 -11.67 0.53
CA ARG A 176 10.71 -11.03 -0.76
C ARG A 176 9.20 -10.99 -1.05
N GLY A 177 8.75 -9.95 -1.75
CA GLY A 177 7.39 -9.81 -2.24
C GLY A 177 6.40 -9.11 -1.31
N VAL A 178 6.90 -8.55 -0.21
CA VAL A 178 6.17 -7.61 0.65
C VAL A 178 6.83 -6.25 0.61
N ASN A 179 6.07 -5.21 0.92
CA ASN A 179 6.47 -3.81 0.83
C ASN A 179 6.90 -3.24 2.19
N ALA A 180 7.76 -2.22 2.13
CA ALA A 180 8.20 -1.42 3.28
C ALA A 180 7.62 0.02 3.23
N ALA A 181 6.49 0.23 2.56
CA ALA A 181 5.91 1.55 2.26
C ALA A 181 5.67 2.41 3.51
N ASP A 182 5.11 1.85 4.58
CA ASP A 182 4.84 2.59 5.81
C ASP A 182 6.16 3.05 6.46
N ARG A 183 7.17 2.18 6.46
CA ARG A 183 8.52 2.55 6.92
C ARG A 183 9.16 3.63 6.03
N LEU A 184 8.96 3.56 4.72
CA LEU A 184 9.42 4.59 3.79
C LEU A 184 8.75 5.92 4.12
N ALA A 185 7.44 5.96 4.36
CA ALA A 185 6.72 7.17 4.73
C ALA A 185 7.28 7.81 6.02
N ASP A 186 7.50 7.01 7.07
CA ASP A 186 8.12 7.47 8.33
C ASP A 186 9.48 8.13 8.07
N LEU A 187 10.33 7.43 7.33
CA LEU A 187 11.70 7.87 7.03
C LEU A 187 11.69 9.19 6.24
N LEU A 188 10.83 9.30 5.21
CA LEU A 188 10.78 10.48 4.34
C LEU A 188 10.39 11.76 5.08
N VAL A 189 9.60 11.66 6.15
CA VAL A 189 9.19 12.82 6.95
C VAL A 189 10.16 13.13 8.10
N ALA A 190 11.04 12.20 8.46
CA ALA A 190 11.94 12.29 9.61
C ALA A 190 12.80 13.57 9.64
N HIS A 191 13.07 14.16 8.47
CA HIS A 191 13.88 15.35 8.29
C HIS A 191 13.11 16.50 7.62
N ARG A 192 11.78 16.51 7.69
CA ARG A 192 10.95 17.49 6.99
C ARG A 192 10.19 18.35 7.99
N ASP A 193 10.33 19.65 7.91
CA ASP A 193 9.42 20.54 8.65
C ASP A 193 7.97 20.27 8.20
N PRO A 194 7.02 20.01 9.13
CA PRO A 194 5.68 19.58 8.75
C PRO A 194 4.93 20.62 7.90
N GLN A 195 5.13 21.91 8.13
CA GLN A 195 4.36 22.96 7.45
C GLN A 195 4.98 23.40 6.11
N THR A 196 6.30 23.51 6.09
CA THR A 196 7.04 24.01 4.93
C THR A 196 7.61 22.90 4.06
N LEU A 197 7.67 21.66 4.55
CA LEU A 197 8.30 20.50 3.91
C LEU A 197 9.80 20.69 3.59
N ARG A 198 10.42 21.75 4.13
CA ARG A 198 11.84 22.00 3.95
C ARG A 198 12.66 20.95 4.69
N TRP A 199 13.78 20.57 4.09
CA TRP A 199 14.71 19.63 4.69
C TRP A 199 15.40 20.25 5.92
N SER A 200 15.52 19.46 6.98
CA SER A 200 16.28 19.75 8.20
C SER A 200 17.47 18.81 8.30
N ASN A 201 18.66 19.34 8.61
CA ASN A 201 19.85 18.51 8.83
C ASN A 201 19.76 17.67 10.11
N ALA A 202 18.94 18.07 11.08
CA ALA A 202 18.61 17.29 12.25
C ALA A 202 17.24 16.61 12.08
N PRO A 203 17.06 15.38 12.60
CA PRO A 203 15.75 14.74 12.59
C PRO A 203 14.73 15.56 13.39
N VAL A 204 13.52 15.71 12.85
CA VAL A 204 12.39 16.40 13.49
C VAL A 204 11.47 15.45 14.25
N ILE A 205 11.51 14.17 13.91
CA ILE A 205 10.87 13.07 14.64
C ILE A 205 11.84 11.91 14.76
N ASP A 206 11.69 11.12 15.82
CA ASP A 206 12.37 9.83 15.94
C ASP A 206 11.60 8.77 15.15
N VAL A 207 12.34 8.08 14.28
CA VAL A 207 11.86 6.97 13.46
C VAL A 207 12.56 5.68 13.88
N SER A 208 12.90 5.53 15.17
CA SER A 208 13.38 4.25 15.70
C SER A 208 12.30 3.18 15.54
N GLY A 209 12.65 2.06 14.91
CA GLY A 209 11.67 1.04 14.58
C GLY A 209 12.17 0.02 13.57
N LYS A 210 11.43 -1.07 13.42
CA LYS A 210 11.67 -2.10 12.40
C LYS A 210 10.63 -1.96 11.29
N VAL A 211 10.97 -2.48 10.11
CA VAL A 211 10.02 -2.59 9.00
C VAL A 211 8.91 -3.57 9.39
N VAL A 212 7.66 -3.12 9.32
CA VAL A 212 6.49 -3.99 9.36
C VAL A 212 6.07 -4.26 7.92
N PRO A 213 5.95 -5.52 7.48
CA PRO A 213 5.60 -5.82 6.10
C PRO A 213 4.14 -5.46 5.83
N THR A 214 3.89 -4.95 4.64
CA THR A 214 2.54 -4.83 4.09
C THR A 214 2.55 -5.25 2.63
N ASP A 215 1.49 -5.90 2.19
CA ASP A 215 1.19 -6.05 0.78
C ASP A 215 0.71 -4.70 0.20
N THR A 216 0.61 -4.59 -1.13
CA THR A 216 0.14 -3.40 -1.82
C THR A 216 -1.31 -3.58 -2.30
N PRO A 217 -2.30 -2.86 -1.72
CA PRO A 217 -3.69 -2.98 -2.13
C PRO A 217 -3.89 -2.62 -3.61
N PRO A 218 -4.75 -3.36 -4.34
CA PRO A 218 -5.15 -3.00 -5.69
C PRO A 218 -5.82 -1.64 -5.77
N TRP A 219 -5.40 -0.84 -6.75
CA TRP A 219 -5.91 0.52 -6.95
C TRP A 219 -7.37 0.59 -7.40
N TRP A 220 -7.85 -0.41 -8.15
CA TRP A 220 -9.24 -0.45 -8.59
C TRP A 220 -10.25 -0.60 -7.42
N TRP A 221 -9.78 -0.91 -6.21
CA TRP A 221 -10.60 -0.86 -5.00
C TRP A 221 -10.86 0.56 -4.50
N LEU A 222 -9.98 1.52 -4.80
CA LEU A 222 -9.98 2.86 -4.20
C LEU A 222 -11.30 3.60 -4.43
N LYS A 223 -11.90 3.46 -5.62
CA LYS A 223 -13.18 4.11 -5.99
C LYS A 223 -14.36 3.75 -5.08
N LYS A 224 -14.28 2.64 -4.34
CA LYS A 224 -15.32 2.22 -3.39
C LYS A 224 -15.00 2.67 -1.96
N LYS A 225 -13.74 2.99 -1.66
CA LYS A 225 -13.26 3.19 -0.29
C LYS A 225 -13.47 4.63 0.19
N HIS A 226 -13.81 4.78 1.46
CA HIS A 226 -13.84 6.05 2.20
C HIS A 226 -12.53 6.29 2.99
N ALA A 227 -11.61 5.32 2.95
CA ALA A 227 -10.32 5.35 3.63
C ALA A 227 -9.22 4.73 2.79
N MET A 228 -8.00 5.23 2.91
CA MET A 228 -6.82 4.59 2.34
C MET A 228 -6.19 3.59 3.32
N PHE A 229 -5.35 2.71 2.77
CA PHE A 229 -4.54 1.71 3.48
C PHE A 229 -5.33 0.51 4.05
N TYR A 230 -4.62 -0.53 4.50
CA TYR A 230 -5.21 -1.76 5.05
C TYR A 230 -5.82 -1.55 6.44
N ASN A 231 -5.15 -0.78 7.31
CA ASN A 231 -5.67 -0.39 8.64
C ASN A 231 -6.74 0.71 8.54
N GLY A 232 -6.96 1.26 7.34
CA GLY A 232 -7.95 2.28 7.08
C GLY A 232 -7.65 3.62 7.74
N PHE A 233 -6.45 3.91 8.23
CA PHE A 233 -6.21 5.16 8.98
C PHE A 233 -6.18 6.45 8.13
N GLY A 234 -6.04 6.36 6.81
CA GLY A 234 -5.96 7.54 5.94
C GLY A 234 -7.35 8.08 5.60
N ARG A 235 -7.67 9.29 6.08
CA ARG A 235 -8.97 9.96 5.92
C ARG A 235 -8.84 11.30 5.19
N GLY A 236 -9.89 11.74 4.52
CA GLY A 236 -9.91 13.03 3.82
C GLY A 236 -9.51 12.88 2.35
N ASP A 237 -8.82 13.88 1.80
CA ASP A 237 -8.47 13.90 0.38
C ASP A 237 -7.44 12.81 0.02
N PHE A 238 -7.80 11.92 -0.90
CA PHE A 238 -6.91 10.83 -1.33
C PHE A 238 -5.75 11.31 -2.19
N GLY A 239 -5.91 12.42 -2.93
CA GLY A 239 -4.84 13.03 -3.71
C GLY A 239 -3.63 13.40 -2.84
N ARG A 240 -3.88 13.94 -1.65
CA ARG A 240 -2.84 14.24 -0.64
C ARG A 240 -2.01 13.03 -0.24
N PHE A 241 -2.64 11.87 -0.06
CA PHE A 241 -1.92 10.63 0.27
C PHE A 241 -1.18 10.08 -0.93
N LEU A 242 -1.80 10.09 -2.12
CA LEU A 242 -1.20 9.57 -3.35
C LEU A 242 0.09 10.32 -3.72
N MET A 243 0.13 11.63 -3.47
CA MET A 243 1.33 12.45 -3.75
C MET A 243 2.43 12.32 -2.71
N ALA A 244 2.27 11.55 -1.63
CA ALA A 244 3.24 11.47 -0.54
C ALA A 244 4.63 10.99 -1.02
N SER A 245 4.71 10.27 -2.15
CA SER A 245 5.98 9.91 -2.80
C SER A 245 6.83 11.12 -3.21
N ASN A 246 6.23 12.29 -3.46
CA ASN A 246 6.94 13.54 -3.72
C ASN A 246 7.89 13.92 -2.57
N LEU A 247 7.59 13.51 -1.33
CA LEU A 247 8.45 13.75 -0.15
C LEU A 247 9.88 13.22 -0.32
N LEU A 248 10.08 12.25 -1.21
CA LEU A 248 11.40 11.73 -1.57
C LEU A 248 12.35 12.85 -1.98
N THR A 249 11.87 13.81 -2.78
CA THR A 249 12.75 14.87 -3.33
C THR A 249 12.21 16.28 -3.18
N VAL A 250 11.03 16.45 -2.58
CA VAL A 250 10.38 17.76 -2.45
C VAL A 250 11.33 18.81 -1.90
N SER A 251 11.33 19.98 -2.51
CA SER A 251 12.08 21.13 -2.03
C SER A 251 11.37 21.81 -0.85
N ASP A 252 10.12 22.22 -1.06
CA ASP A 252 9.23 22.80 -0.05
C ASP A 252 7.75 22.70 -0.44
N SER A 253 6.87 23.31 0.37
CA SER A 253 5.42 23.28 0.16
C SER A 253 4.94 23.96 -1.13
N SER A 254 5.77 24.74 -1.83
CA SER A 254 5.42 25.33 -3.13
C SER A 254 5.47 24.28 -4.23
N GLU A 255 6.52 23.45 -4.24
CA GLU A 255 6.58 22.29 -5.13
C GLU A 255 5.46 21.29 -4.80
N ALA A 256 5.20 21.05 -3.50
CA ALA A 256 4.10 20.18 -3.11
C ALA A 256 2.74 20.69 -3.63
N ARG A 257 2.49 22.01 -3.61
CA ARG A 257 1.28 22.61 -4.20
C ARG A 257 1.18 22.40 -5.71
N GLU A 258 2.30 22.51 -6.43
CA GLU A 258 2.35 22.27 -7.87
C GLU A 258 1.97 20.81 -8.18
N VAL A 259 2.64 19.88 -7.51
CA VAL A 259 2.40 18.43 -7.67
C VAL A 259 0.96 18.09 -7.31
N ASP A 260 0.44 18.56 -6.18
CA ASP A 260 -0.94 18.34 -5.74
C ASP A 260 -1.99 18.80 -6.75
N GLY A 261 -1.69 19.85 -7.52
CA GLY A 261 -2.56 20.35 -8.59
C GLY A 261 -2.79 19.35 -9.73
N HIS A 262 -2.02 18.27 -9.79
CA HIS A 262 -2.16 17.18 -10.75
C HIS A 262 -2.72 15.89 -10.15
N PHE A 263 -2.71 15.73 -8.82
CA PHE A 263 -3.04 14.44 -8.19
C PHE A 263 -4.54 14.14 -8.10
N ASN A 264 -5.40 15.14 -8.31
CA ASN A 264 -6.82 14.91 -8.57
C ASN A 264 -7.06 14.22 -9.93
N ASP A 265 -6.25 14.54 -10.96
CA ASP A 265 -6.29 13.85 -12.25
C ASP A 265 -5.76 12.42 -12.10
N VAL A 266 -4.67 12.21 -11.35
CA VAL A 266 -4.16 10.85 -11.03
C VAL A 266 -5.19 10.03 -10.26
N LEU A 267 -5.87 10.62 -9.27
CA LEU A 267 -6.95 9.97 -8.55
C LEU A 267 -8.11 9.60 -9.49
N ALA A 268 -8.48 10.49 -10.42
CA ALA A 268 -9.50 10.20 -11.43
C ALA A 268 -9.10 9.03 -12.33
N TYR A 269 -7.82 8.94 -12.72
CA TYR A 269 -7.28 7.79 -13.46
C TYR A 269 -7.39 6.51 -12.63
N ILE A 270 -6.91 6.51 -11.38
CA ILE A 270 -6.98 5.36 -10.48
C ILE A 270 -8.43 4.86 -10.32
N ASN A 271 -9.38 5.78 -10.14
CA ASN A 271 -10.80 5.45 -10.02
C ASN A 271 -11.42 4.90 -11.31
N SER A 272 -10.81 5.15 -12.47
CA SER A 272 -11.25 4.58 -13.76
C SER A 272 -10.79 3.14 -13.97
N ILE A 273 -9.73 2.70 -13.27
CA ILE A 273 -9.15 1.35 -13.42
C ILE A 273 -10.21 0.29 -13.08
N GLN A 274 -10.24 -0.75 -13.93
CA GLN A 274 -11.04 -1.95 -13.70
C GLN A 274 -10.10 -3.14 -13.50
N PRO A 275 -10.45 -4.08 -12.61
CA PRO A 275 -9.71 -5.32 -12.51
C PRO A 275 -9.76 -6.12 -13.83
N PRO A 276 -8.71 -6.89 -14.17
CA PRO A 276 -8.79 -7.88 -15.22
C PRO A 276 -9.87 -8.92 -14.91
N LYS A 277 -10.63 -9.35 -15.92
CA LYS A 277 -11.57 -10.48 -15.78
C LYS A 277 -10.81 -11.79 -15.62
N TYR A 278 -11.36 -12.72 -14.83
CA TYR A 278 -10.84 -14.07 -14.74
C TYR A 278 -10.80 -14.72 -16.14
N PRO A 279 -9.65 -15.29 -16.57
CA PRO A 279 -9.44 -15.65 -17.97
C PRO A 279 -9.98 -17.02 -18.38
N TYR A 280 -10.42 -17.86 -17.42
CA TYR A 280 -10.90 -19.22 -17.68
C TYR A 280 -12.43 -19.34 -17.53
N PRO A 281 -13.04 -20.41 -18.07
CA PRO A 281 -14.46 -20.67 -17.86
C PRO A 281 -14.83 -20.76 -16.38
N ILE A 282 -15.99 -20.19 -16.04
CA ILE A 282 -16.58 -20.23 -14.70
C ILE A 282 -17.80 -21.16 -14.75
N ASP A 283 -17.91 -22.07 -13.78
CA ASP A 283 -19.11 -22.89 -13.55
C ASP A 283 -20.23 -22.00 -12.99
N ALA A 284 -21.07 -21.48 -13.87
CA ALA A 284 -22.14 -20.54 -13.52
C ALA A 284 -23.14 -21.09 -12.47
N PRO A 285 -23.62 -22.35 -12.56
CA PRO A 285 -24.42 -22.96 -11.49
C PRO A 285 -23.72 -22.97 -10.12
N LEU A 286 -22.43 -23.29 -10.08
CA LEU A 286 -21.64 -23.31 -8.85
C LEU A 286 -21.38 -21.90 -8.31
N ALA A 287 -21.01 -20.96 -9.17
CA ALA A 287 -20.83 -19.54 -8.81
C ALA A 287 -22.13 -18.93 -8.26
N LYS A 288 -23.29 -19.27 -8.82
CA LYS A 288 -24.60 -18.83 -8.28
C LYS A 288 -24.84 -19.36 -6.87
N LYS A 289 -24.51 -20.63 -6.59
CA LYS A 289 -24.56 -21.19 -5.22
C LYS A 289 -23.57 -20.48 -4.30
N GLY A 290 -22.36 -20.20 -4.81
CA GLY A 290 -21.32 -19.45 -4.12
C GLY A 290 -21.77 -18.05 -3.70
N GLY A 291 -22.46 -17.33 -4.58
CA GLY A 291 -23.00 -16.00 -4.30
C GLY A 291 -23.99 -16.01 -3.14
N VAL A 292 -24.84 -17.03 -3.02
CA VAL A 292 -25.75 -17.17 -1.87
C VAL A 292 -24.98 -17.35 -0.56
N VAL A 293 -23.97 -18.23 -0.55
CA VAL A 293 -23.11 -18.45 0.61
C VAL A 293 -22.32 -17.17 0.96
N PHE A 294 -21.81 -16.47 -0.06
CA PHE A 294 -21.08 -15.22 0.11
C PHE A 294 -21.94 -14.13 0.75
N VAL A 295 -23.18 -13.93 0.29
CA VAL A 295 -24.11 -12.95 0.88
C VAL A 295 -24.40 -13.29 2.35
N GLN A 296 -24.57 -14.56 2.68
CA GLN A 296 -24.87 -15.00 4.05
C GLN A 296 -23.68 -14.84 5.02
N HIS A 297 -22.45 -15.01 4.55
CA HIS A 297 -21.28 -15.16 5.43
C HIS A 297 -20.19 -14.10 5.27
N CYS A 298 -20.17 -13.36 4.15
CA CYS A 298 -19.04 -12.48 3.77
C CYS A 298 -19.48 -11.04 3.52
N ALA A 299 -20.65 -10.84 2.90
CA ALA A 299 -21.10 -9.53 2.42
C ALA A 299 -21.27 -8.47 3.52
N LYS A 300 -21.50 -8.88 4.78
CA LYS A 300 -21.59 -7.94 5.91
C LYS A 300 -20.33 -7.06 6.03
N CYS A 301 -19.15 -7.59 5.74
CA CYS A 301 -17.89 -6.85 5.82
C CYS A 301 -17.39 -6.43 4.43
N HIS A 302 -17.53 -7.31 3.43
CA HIS A 302 -16.96 -7.09 2.09
C HIS A 302 -17.91 -6.42 1.09
N GLY A 303 -19.17 -6.17 1.47
CA GLY A 303 -20.19 -5.61 0.60
C GLY A 303 -20.83 -6.61 -0.35
N ASN A 304 -21.77 -6.10 -1.15
CA ASN A 304 -22.46 -6.83 -2.21
C ASN A 304 -21.95 -6.41 -3.58
N TYR A 305 -22.03 -7.30 -4.56
CA TYR A 305 -21.49 -7.11 -5.92
C TYR A 305 -22.58 -7.29 -6.97
N GLY A 306 -22.38 -6.69 -8.14
CA GLY A 306 -23.36 -6.61 -9.22
C GLY A 306 -24.07 -5.26 -9.26
N ASP A 307 -25.14 -5.18 -10.04
CA ASP A 307 -25.93 -3.95 -10.21
C ASP A 307 -26.51 -3.49 -8.86
N GLY A 308 -26.22 -2.25 -8.48
CA GLY A 308 -26.63 -1.69 -7.19
C GLY A 308 -25.84 -2.23 -5.98
N GLY A 309 -24.71 -2.91 -6.21
CA GLY A 309 -23.83 -3.37 -5.14
C GLY A 309 -23.32 -2.21 -4.27
N GLU A 310 -23.18 -2.48 -2.97
CA GLU A 310 -22.76 -1.50 -1.96
C GLU A 310 -21.55 -2.04 -1.19
N TYR A 311 -20.56 -1.19 -0.95
CA TYR A 311 -19.41 -1.50 -0.10
C TYR A 311 -19.53 -0.72 1.23
N PRO A 312 -19.59 -1.42 2.38
CA PRO A 312 -20.06 -0.83 3.63
C PRO A 312 -19.01 0.05 4.33
N ASN A 313 -17.76 0.07 3.86
CA ASN A 313 -16.68 0.89 4.42
C ASN A 313 -16.52 0.74 5.95
N LEU A 314 -16.34 -0.50 6.41
CA LEU A 314 -16.22 -0.82 7.84
C LEU A 314 -14.78 -1.09 8.25
N LEU A 315 -14.34 -0.46 9.36
CA LEU A 315 -13.19 -0.89 10.13
C LEU A 315 -13.60 -2.06 11.01
N ILE A 316 -12.90 -3.18 10.90
CA ILE A 316 -13.17 -4.40 11.66
C ILE A 316 -12.17 -4.48 12.82
N PRO A 317 -12.64 -4.45 14.09
CA PRO A 317 -11.78 -4.55 15.28
C PRO A 317 -10.89 -5.79 15.29
N GLU A 318 -9.75 -5.69 15.96
CA GLU A 318 -8.81 -6.81 16.15
C GLU A 318 -9.46 -8.04 16.76
N SER A 319 -10.42 -7.86 17.68
CA SER A 319 -11.14 -8.95 18.35
C SER A 319 -12.02 -9.77 17.38
N ILE A 320 -12.39 -9.19 16.24
CA ILE A 320 -13.18 -9.85 15.20
C ILE A 320 -12.28 -10.41 14.10
N VAL A 321 -11.47 -9.56 13.46
CA VAL A 321 -10.67 -9.99 12.29
C VAL A 321 -9.48 -10.86 12.71
N ALA A 322 -8.88 -10.55 13.86
CA ALA A 322 -7.81 -11.31 14.50
C ALA A 322 -6.61 -11.66 13.61
N THR A 323 -6.38 -10.94 12.50
CA THR A 323 -5.17 -11.09 11.66
C THR A 323 -3.96 -10.46 12.34
N ASP A 324 -2.78 -10.62 11.74
CA ASP A 324 -1.54 -10.08 12.33
C ASP A 324 -1.70 -8.63 12.78
N SER A 325 -1.35 -8.34 14.03
CA SER A 325 -1.66 -7.07 14.68
C SER A 325 -0.60 -6.00 14.49
N LEU A 326 0.60 -6.38 14.01
CA LEU A 326 1.75 -5.49 14.12
C LEU A 326 1.60 -4.23 13.27
N LEU A 327 0.91 -4.29 12.12
CA LEU A 327 0.74 -3.15 11.21
C LEU A 327 -0.12 -2.03 11.80
N TYR A 328 -1.23 -2.31 12.48
CA TYR A 328 -1.99 -1.24 13.14
C TYR A 328 -1.43 -0.89 14.52
N LYS A 329 -0.79 -1.83 15.25
CA LYS A 329 -0.19 -1.53 16.56
C LYS A 329 1.04 -0.62 16.43
N SER A 330 1.80 -0.72 15.34
CA SER A 330 2.96 0.15 15.09
C SER A 330 2.58 1.64 15.04
N ASN A 331 1.36 1.97 14.58
CA ASN A 331 0.84 3.34 14.58
C ASN A 331 0.83 3.96 15.99
N TYR A 332 0.50 3.18 17.01
CA TYR A 332 0.48 3.65 18.40
C TYR A 332 1.87 3.63 19.06
N GLN A 333 2.79 2.83 18.52
CA GLN A 333 4.19 2.78 18.95
C GLN A 333 5.02 3.93 18.37
N SER A 334 4.63 4.45 17.20
CA SER A 334 5.27 5.58 16.51
C SER A 334 4.30 6.77 16.35
N PRO A 335 3.76 7.35 17.44
CA PRO A 335 2.77 8.43 17.36
C PRO A 335 3.32 9.70 16.69
N GLN A 336 4.65 9.87 16.68
CA GLN A 336 5.33 11.02 16.11
C GLN A 336 5.03 11.19 14.61
N PHE A 337 4.91 10.10 13.84
CA PHE A 337 4.54 10.18 12.43
C PHE A 337 3.11 10.72 12.26
N ILE A 338 2.16 10.20 13.02
CA ILE A 338 0.75 10.63 12.97
C ILE A 338 0.61 12.09 13.41
N GLU A 339 1.31 12.48 14.48
CA GLU A 339 1.34 13.87 14.94
C GLU A 339 1.98 14.79 13.91
N TRP A 340 3.08 14.38 13.29
CA TRP A 340 3.73 15.12 12.21
C TRP A 340 2.76 15.31 11.05
N PHE A 341 2.14 14.23 10.57
CA PHE A 341 1.24 14.26 9.41
C PHE A 341 0.04 15.18 9.69
N ASN A 342 -0.60 15.04 10.84
CA ASN A 342 -1.79 15.82 11.19
C ASN A 342 -1.48 17.32 11.47
N LYS A 343 -0.22 17.68 11.71
CA LYS A 343 0.24 19.08 11.77
C LYS A 343 0.78 19.58 10.43
N SER A 344 0.99 18.67 9.48
CA SER A 344 1.69 18.96 8.24
C SER A 344 0.84 19.73 7.23
N TRP A 345 1.50 20.19 6.16
CA TRP A 345 0.87 20.75 4.99
C TRP A 345 -0.21 19.83 4.37
N PHE A 346 -0.08 18.51 4.47
CA PHE A 346 -1.08 17.56 3.96
C PHE A 346 -2.43 17.66 4.69
N ALA A 347 -2.41 18.08 5.96
CA ALA A 347 -3.59 18.20 6.81
C ALA A 347 -4.19 19.61 6.84
N GLN A 348 -3.75 20.49 5.94
CA GLN A 348 -4.16 21.89 5.89
C GLN A 348 -4.80 22.26 4.55
N GLY A 349 -5.44 23.44 4.52
CA GLY A 349 -6.12 23.99 3.36
C GLY A 349 -7.53 23.42 3.15
N ASP A 350 -8.07 23.61 1.94
CA ASP A 350 -9.48 23.32 1.62
C ASP A 350 -9.78 21.82 1.44
N HIS A 351 -8.73 21.00 1.27
CA HIS A 351 -8.82 19.56 1.05
C HIS A 351 -7.83 18.80 1.96
N PRO A 352 -8.05 18.81 3.28
CA PRO A 352 -7.11 18.20 4.22
C PRO A 352 -7.21 16.68 4.21
N ALA A 353 -6.06 16.03 4.31
CA ALA A 353 -5.92 14.63 4.68
C ALA A 353 -5.56 14.52 6.16
N ARG A 354 -5.86 13.39 6.80
CA ARG A 354 -5.47 13.12 8.18
C ARG A 354 -5.32 11.64 8.45
N LEU A 355 -4.45 11.32 9.39
CA LEU A 355 -4.28 9.97 9.91
C LEU A 355 -5.10 9.80 11.19
N GLU A 356 -5.98 8.80 11.19
CA GLU A 356 -6.81 8.38 12.32
C GLU A 356 -6.58 6.89 12.59
N PRO A 357 -5.64 6.53 13.49
CA PRO A 357 -5.38 5.14 13.86
C PRO A 357 -6.62 4.40 14.36
N PHE A 358 -6.64 3.09 14.12
CA PHE A 358 -7.69 2.18 14.57
C PHE A 358 -7.08 0.81 14.87
N ASP A 359 -7.55 0.13 15.92
CA ASP A 359 -7.09 -1.21 16.30
C ASP A 359 -7.80 -2.29 15.48
N GLY A 360 -7.43 -2.38 14.21
CA GLY A 360 -7.99 -3.35 13.29
C GLY A 360 -7.74 -3.01 11.83
N TYR A 361 -8.56 -3.58 10.95
CA TYR A 361 -8.39 -3.48 9.49
C TYR A 361 -9.70 -3.21 8.77
N ILE A 362 -9.61 -2.55 7.62
CA ILE A 362 -10.73 -2.46 6.71
C ILE A 362 -10.88 -3.79 5.96
N ALA A 363 -12.10 -4.34 5.90
CA ALA A 363 -12.37 -5.48 5.02
C ALA A 363 -12.38 -4.97 3.56
N PRO A 364 -11.42 -5.32 2.69
CA PRO A 364 -11.31 -4.68 1.38
C PRO A 364 -12.46 -5.08 0.43
N PRO A 365 -12.76 -4.26 -0.60
CA PRO A 365 -13.49 -4.76 -1.76
C PRO A 365 -12.79 -5.98 -2.37
N LEU A 366 -13.54 -6.85 -3.03
CA LEU A 366 -13.04 -8.11 -3.60
C LEU A 366 -13.08 -8.12 -5.13
N ASP A 367 -13.31 -6.97 -5.77
CA ASP A 367 -13.23 -6.83 -7.22
C ASP A 367 -11.83 -7.26 -7.70
N GLY A 368 -11.76 -8.16 -8.67
CA GLY A 368 -10.50 -8.71 -9.18
C GLY A 368 -9.68 -9.51 -8.18
N ILE A 369 -10.26 -9.96 -7.05
CA ILE A 369 -9.53 -10.72 -6.01
C ILE A 369 -8.80 -11.96 -6.56
N TRP A 370 -9.22 -12.46 -7.73
CA TRP A 370 -8.61 -13.62 -8.34
C TRP A 370 -7.14 -13.45 -8.68
N ILE A 371 -6.65 -12.22 -8.95
CA ILE A 371 -5.26 -11.94 -9.38
C ILE A 371 -4.40 -11.29 -8.28
N THR A 372 -4.95 -11.06 -7.09
CA THR A 372 -4.31 -10.25 -6.04
C THR A 372 -3.63 -11.10 -4.97
N ALA A 373 -3.24 -12.33 -5.30
CA ALA A 373 -2.47 -13.14 -4.37
C ALA A 373 -1.05 -12.59 -4.21
N PRO A 374 -0.38 -12.82 -3.07
CA PRO A 374 -0.89 -13.47 -1.86
C PRO A 374 -1.89 -12.61 -1.09
N TYR A 375 -2.62 -13.22 -0.16
CA TYR A 375 -3.74 -12.61 0.55
C TYR A 375 -3.40 -12.20 1.98
N LEU A 376 -4.30 -11.41 2.57
CA LEU A 376 -4.16 -10.65 3.81
C LEU A 376 -3.24 -9.43 3.65
N HIS A 377 -3.30 -8.51 4.61
CA HIS A 377 -2.57 -7.23 4.54
C HIS A 377 -1.06 -7.36 4.44
N ASN A 378 -0.49 -8.53 4.75
CA ASN A 378 0.95 -8.80 4.75
C ASN A 378 1.35 -9.85 3.70
N GLY A 379 0.44 -10.30 2.84
CA GLY A 379 0.75 -11.29 1.80
C GLY A 379 1.13 -12.68 2.34
N SER A 380 0.64 -13.06 3.51
CA SER A 380 1.06 -14.29 4.21
C SER A 380 0.37 -15.57 3.71
N VAL A 381 -0.77 -15.47 3.02
CA VAL A 381 -1.57 -16.61 2.59
C VAL A 381 -1.53 -16.76 1.07
N PRO A 382 -1.00 -17.86 0.50
CA PRO A 382 -0.69 -17.92 -0.93
C PRO A 382 -1.90 -18.11 -1.87
N THR A 383 -3.02 -18.64 -1.38
CA THR A 383 -4.21 -18.97 -2.20
C THR A 383 -5.53 -18.58 -1.51
N LEU A 384 -6.59 -18.28 -2.27
CA LEU A 384 -7.92 -18.02 -1.72
C LEU A 384 -8.49 -19.24 -1.00
N GLU A 385 -8.15 -20.44 -1.47
CA GLU A 385 -8.53 -21.66 -0.77
C GLU A 385 -8.00 -21.66 0.67
N ALA A 386 -6.74 -21.29 0.89
CA ALA A 386 -6.15 -21.20 2.22
C ALA A 386 -6.66 -19.99 3.03
N VAL A 387 -7.21 -18.96 2.39
CA VAL A 387 -7.95 -17.90 3.10
C VAL A 387 -9.23 -18.47 3.70
N LEU A 388 -9.96 -19.29 2.94
CA LEU A 388 -11.24 -19.89 3.33
C LEU A 388 -11.11 -21.15 4.20
N ASP A 389 -9.97 -21.83 4.19
CA ASP A 389 -9.64 -22.93 5.10
C ASP A 389 -8.28 -22.68 5.76
N SER A 390 -8.30 -22.16 6.98
CA SER A 390 -7.09 -21.78 7.71
C SER A 390 -6.14 -22.96 7.98
N LYS A 391 -6.67 -24.19 8.00
CA LYS A 391 -5.88 -25.42 8.20
C LYS A 391 -4.95 -25.71 7.04
N LEU A 392 -5.22 -25.13 5.86
CA LEU A 392 -4.38 -25.24 4.68
C LEU A 392 -3.26 -24.19 4.65
N ARG A 393 -3.20 -23.23 5.58
CA ARG A 393 -2.17 -22.18 5.53
C ARG A 393 -0.80 -22.77 5.87
N PRO A 394 0.21 -22.60 5.01
CA PRO A 394 1.57 -23.07 5.30
C PRO A 394 2.27 -22.17 6.32
N THR A 395 3.01 -22.75 7.27
CA THR A 395 3.88 -22.00 8.18
C THR A 395 5.05 -21.36 7.43
N TRP A 396 5.66 -22.13 6.53
CA TRP A 396 6.73 -21.71 5.64
C TRP A 396 6.41 -22.14 4.22
N TRP A 397 6.55 -21.20 3.28
CA TRP A 397 6.31 -21.50 1.88
C TRP A 397 7.19 -20.67 0.96
N SER A 398 7.52 -21.23 -0.18
CA SER A 398 8.31 -20.55 -1.22
C SER A 398 7.57 -20.58 -2.55
N ARG A 399 7.95 -19.69 -3.46
CA ARG A 399 7.52 -19.70 -4.86
C ARG A 399 8.67 -19.29 -5.77
N ASP A 400 8.55 -19.62 -7.04
CA ASP A 400 9.50 -19.18 -8.06
C ASP A 400 9.27 -17.69 -8.38
N PHE A 401 10.29 -16.86 -8.17
CA PHE A 401 10.27 -15.43 -8.51
C PHE A 401 10.88 -15.12 -9.88
N GLU A 402 11.55 -16.10 -10.51
CA GLU A 402 12.12 -15.98 -11.85
C GLU A 402 11.12 -16.47 -12.90
N HIS A 403 10.45 -17.59 -12.64
CA HIS A 403 9.42 -18.19 -13.49
C HIS A 403 8.12 -18.43 -12.70
N PRO A 404 7.45 -17.35 -12.25
CA PRO A 404 6.27 -17.47 -11.39
C PRO A 404 5.13 -18.20 -12.09
N GLN A 405 4.46 -19.09 -11.34
CA GLN A 405 3.31 -19.84 -11.84
C GLN A 405 2.07 -19.56 -10.98
N TYR A 406 0.93 -19.33 -11.64
CA TYR A 406 -0.35 -19.12 -10.98
C TYR A 406 -1.18 -20.40 -10.93
N ASP A 407 -1.83 -20.64 -9.79
CA ASP A 407 -2.83 -21.67 -9.59
C ASP A 407 -4.22 -21.06 -9.77
N TYR A 408 -4.81 -21.27 -10.94
CA TYR A 408 -6.15 -20.76 -11.26
C TYR A 408 -7.29 -21.57 -10.61
N ALA A 409 -7.01 -22.79 -10.12
CA ALA A 409 -8.00 -23.65 -9.48
C ALA A 409 -8.22 -23.23 -8.02
N HIS A 410 -7.13 -23.07 -7.26
CA HIS A 410 -7.16 -22.61 -5.86
C HIS A 410 -7.03 -21.09 -5.72
N VAL A 411 -6.78 -20.40 -6.84
CA VAL A 411 -6.70 -18.95 -7.01
C VAL A 411 -5.59 -18.36 -6.14
N GLY A 412 -4.38 -18.38 -6.68
CA GLY A 412 -3.20 -17.78 -6.06
C GLY A 412 -1.90 -18.24 -6.67
N TRP A 413 -0.78 -18.06 -5.97
CA TRP A 413 0.52 -18.54 -6.47
C TRP A 413 0.68 -20.03 -6.24
N LYS A 414 1.26 -20.74 -7.22
CA LYS A 414 1.81 -22.06 -6.93
C LYS A 414 2.98 -21.89 -5.95
N TYR A 415 2.99 -22.73 -4.93
CA TYR A 415 3.97 -22.65 -3.87
C TYR A 415 4.40 -24.04 -3.42
N THR A 416 5.56 -24.10 -2.78
CA THR A 416 6.08 -25.29 -2.09
C THR A 416 5.98 -25.06 -0.59
N ARG A 417 5.48 -26.05 0.16
CA ARG A 417 5.61 -26.04 1.64
C ARG A 417 7.05 -26.36 1.99
N GLU A 418 7.63 -25.54 2.84
CA GLU A 418 9.02 -25.70 3.27
C GLU A 418 9.07 -26.26 4.70
N ASP A 419 10.08 -27.08 4.97
CA ASP A 419 10.33 -27.62 6.31
C ASP A 419 11.14 -26.66 7.20
N SER A 420 11.61 -25.53 6.65
CA SER A 420 12.34 -24.50 7.40
C SER A 420 12.33 -23.13 6.71
N ALA A 421 12.48 -22.06 7.49
CA ALA A 421 12.56 -20.68 7.02
C ALA A 421 13.96 -20.31 6.47
N ARG A 422 14.42 -20.95 5.40
CA ARG A 422 15.76 -20.71 4.83
C ARG A 422 15.73 -19.70 3.69
N GLY A 423 16.42 -18.58 3.90
CA GLY A 423 16.61 -17.54 2.88
C GLY A 423 15.38 -16.64 2.71
N THR A 424 15.53 -15.61 1.87
CA THR A 424 14.55 -14.53 1.73
C THR A 424 13.41 -14.85 0.77
N ALA A 425 13.54 -15.93 -0.01
CA ALA A 425 12.50 -16.42 -0.91
C ALA A 425 11.45 -17.31 -0.19
N VAL A 426 11.73 -17.73 1.04
CA VAL A 426 10.78 -18.49 1.88
C VAL A 426 10.03 -17.52 2.76
N TYR A 427 8.72 -17.39 2.54
CA TYR A 427 7.84 -16.62 3.40
C TYR A 427 7.76 -17.28 4.78
N ASN A 428 8.11 -16.54 5.84
CA ASN A 428 8.14 -17.04 7.21
C ASN A 428 7.06 -16.41 8.09
N THR A 429 5.99 -17.15 8.33
CA THR A 429 4.82 -16.68 9.10
C THR A 429 5.06 -16.62 10.62
N THR A 430 6.21 -17.12 11.11
CA THR A 430 6.56 -17.05 12.54
C THR A 430 7.26 -15.75 12.92
N LEU A 431 7.59 -14.90 11.95
CA LEU A 431 8.19 -13.60 12.19
C LEU A 431 7.13 -12.56 12.61
N PRO A 432 7.48 -11.60 13.49
CA PRO A 432 6.57 -10.51 13.86
C PRO A 432 6.10 -9.71 12.62
N GLY A 433 4.79 -9.56 12.44
CA GLY A 433 4.20 -8.85 11.29
C GLY A 433 3.94 -9.73 10.08
N TYR A 434 4.49 -10.95 10.03
CA TYR A 434 4.36 -11.87 8.90
C TYR A 434 3.31 -12.97 9.16
N GLY A 435 2.59 -12.93 10.30
CA GLY A 435 1.64 -13.95 10.69
C GLY A 435 0.53 -14.19 9.67
N ASN A 436 0.15 -15.47 9.52
CA ASN A 436 -0.93 -15.93 8.64
C ASN A 436 -2.23 -16.30 9.41
N TYR A 437 -2.35 -15.85 10.66
CA TYR A 437 -3.50 -16.12 11.52
C TYR A 437 -4.65 -15.13 11.28
N GLY A 438 -5.80 -15.35 11.93
CA GLY A 438 -7.00 -14.52 11.78
C GLY A 438 -7.84 -14.82 10.55
N HIS A 439 -8.95 -14.10 10.41
CA HIS A 439 -9.90 -14.25 9.31
C HIS A 439 -10.30 -15.74 9.10
N THR A 440 -10.74 -16.40 10.18
CA THR A 440 -11.08 -17.85 10.20
C THR A 440 -12.56 -18.12 9.90
N PHE A 441 -13.30 -17.13 9.41
CA PHE A 441 -14.75 -17.24 9.14
C PHE A 441 -15.08 -18.37 8.15
N GLY A 442 -14.22 -18.61 7.17
CA GLY A 442 -14.36 -19.69 6.20
C GLY A 442 -14.25 -21.10 6.80
N ASP A 443 -13.64 -21.25 7.98
CA ASP A 443 -13.45 -22.56 8.61
C ASP A 443 -14.78 -23.22 8.99
N ARG A 444 -15.83 -22.41 9.18
CA ARG A 444 -17.20 -22.86 9.47
C ARG A 444 -17.95 -23.39 8.25
N LEU A 445 -17.46 -23.08 7.04
CA LEU A 445 -18.05 -23.56 5.80
C LEU A 445 -17.62 -25.00 5.52
N SER A 446 -18.50 -25.78 4.90
CA SER A 446 -18.13 -27.08 4.33
C SER A 446 -17.19 -26.91 3.12
N ALA A 447 -16.45 -27.96 2.77
CA ALA A 447 -15.58 -27.95 1.59
C ALA A 447 -16.33 -27.58 0.29
N GLN A 448 -17.57 -28.04 0.13
CA GLN A 448 -18.41 -27.70 -1.02
C GLN A 448 -18.81 -26.22 -1.05
N GLN A 449 -19.13 -25.64 0.12
CA GLN A 449 -19.44 -24.22 0.24
C GLN A 449 -18.21 -23.36 -0.07
N ARG A 450 -17.02 -23.71 0.45
CA ARG A 450 -15.78 -22.98 0.13
C ARG A 450 -15.49 -23.00 -1.36
N LYS A 451 -15.58 -24.18 -2.00
CA LYS A 451 -15.42 -24.31 -3.45
C LYS A 451 -16.41 -23.44 -4.22
N ALA A 452 -17.68 -23.43 -3.80
CA ALA A 452 -18.71 -22.58 -4.42
C ALA A 452 -18.38 -21.09 -4.27
N VAL A 453 -17.95 -20.64 -3.09
CA VAL A 453 -17.54 -19.24 -2.84
C VAL A 453 -16.34 -18.87 -3.70
N ILE A 454 -15.32 -19.71 -3.83
CA ILE A 454 -14.17 -19.45 -4.73
C ILE A 454 -14.66 -19.26 -6.17
N GLU A 455 -15.57 -20.12 -6.63
CA GLU A 455 -16.12 -20.02 -7.98
C GLU A 455 -16.91 -18.71 -8.18
N TYR A 456 -17.61 -18.23 -7.15
CA TYR A 456 -18.24 -16.90 -7.16
C TYR A 456 -17.21 -15.77 -7.17
N LEU A 457 -16.15 -15.86 -6.36
CA LEU A 457 -15.10 -14.83 -6.29
C LEU A 457 -14.35 -14.65 -7.63
N LYS A 458 -14.29 -15.69 -8.48
CA LYS A 458 -13.76 -15.58 -9.86
C LYS A 458 -14.62 -14.68 -10.77
N THR A 459 -15.88 -14.42 -10.40
CA THR A 459 -16.80 -13.55 -11.16
C THR A 459 -16.63 -12.06 -10.81
N LEU A 460 -15.94 -11.75 -9.71
CA LEU A 460 -15.68 -10.40 -9.21
C LEU A 460 -14.36 -9.86 -9.77
#